data_AF-A0A936PME4-F1
#
_entry.id   AF-A0A936PME4-F1
#
_cell.length_a   1.000
_cell.length_b   1.000
_cell.length_c   1.000
_cell.angle_alpha   90.00
_cell.angle_beta   90.00
_cell.angle_gamma   90.00
#
_symmetry.space_group_name_H-M   'P 1'
#
loop_
_entity.id
_entity.type
_entity.pdbx_description
1 polymer ?
#
loop_
_entity_poly.entity_id
_entity_poly.type
_entity_poly.pdbx_seq_one_letter_code
_entity_poly.pdbx_strand_id
1 'polypeptide(L)'
;MTARNLLAPLLLIASFTACTASPADRLAGVLPDERVLINMPTQSASAKAAGEDEREWSEAYLFTAQITDDVNGLIGGVLGLASTIVEYPPTTVGEDGTEAVWGPWADALDPVETSLYVREEADGGYTWVFLQRPRGGGEDADQIVIGGEVDAGSTDAAYSGRFAVNFTLIHELNPNEDAEGMFYSDYVVDEAGATATAAFEGFGDAGGETVDALYAYDQEHSGPGQMDLAWLADIDGEGTDEAWIVRSRWTPEGEGRSDAVLTGGSLGGLTALASECWDTSFAEVWYQNNVGDPERGDAAACAYAEASYPE
;
A
#
# COMPACT_ATOMS: atom_id res chain seq x y z
N MET A 1 56.27 57.81 -31.54
CA MET A 1 56.70 56.40 -31.51
C MET A 1 55.77 55.68 -30.55
N THR A 2 54.95 54.80 -31.10
CA THR A 2 53.83 54.08 -30.47
C THR A 2 54.29 52.73 -29.91
N ALA A 3 54.09 52.50 -28.62
CA ALA A 3 54.16 51.17 -28.02
C ALA A 3 52.76 50.53 -28.02
N ARG A 4 52.71 49.28 -28.49
CA ARG A 4 51.50 48.52 -28.84
C ARG A 4 51.36 47.38 -27.83
N ASN A 5 50.35 47.45 -26.96
CA ASN A 5 50.02 46.42 -25.98
C ASN A 5 49.28 45.25 -26.65
N LEU A 6 49.77 44.03 -26.43
CA LEU A 6 49.14 42.76 -26.77
C LEU A 6 48.31 42.29 -25.55
N LEU A 7 47.00 42.18 -25.72
CA LEU A 7 46.09 41.48 -24.81
C LEU A 7 45.92 40.04 -25.31
N ALA A 8 46.24 39.07 -24.47
CA ALA A 8 45.97 37.65 -24.68
C ALA A 8 44.56 37.30 -24.17
N PRO A 9 43.77 36.47 -24.88
CA PRO A 9 42.47 36.03 -24.39
C PRO A 9 42.63 34.85 -23.42
N LEU A 10 42.01 34.97 -22.25
CA LEU A 10 41.82 33.91 -21.27
C LEU A 10 40.76 32.93 -21.83
N LEU A 11 41.13 31.69 -22.14
CA LEU A 11 40.17 30.62 -22.41
C LEU A 11 39.57 30.14 -21.08
N LEU A 12 38.29 30.42 -20.85
CA LEU A 12 37.48 29.74 -19.83
C LEU A 12 37.08 28.36 -20.36
N ILE A 13 37.64 27.32 -19.78
CA ILE A 13 37.18 25.94 -19.97
C ILE A 13 35.97 25.76 -19.05
N ALA A 14 34.78 25.74 -19.64
CA ALA A 14 33.56 25.34 -18.94
C ALA A 14 33.57 23.81 -18.79
N SER A 15 33.89 23.34 -17.59
CA SER A 15 33.75 21.93 -17.22
C SER A 15 32.25 21.61 -17.13
N PHE A 16 31.71 20.88 -18.11
CA PHE A 16 30.42 20.22 -17.96
C PHE A 16 30.61 19.05 -16.99
N THR A 17 30.35 19.27 -15.70
CA THR A 17 30.05 18.18 -14.78
C THR A 17 28.71 17.60 -15.19
N ALA A 18 28.73 16.45 -15.87
CA ALA A 18 27.55 15.60 -15.94
C ALA A 18 27.19 15.24 -14.49
N CYS A 19 26.01 15.63 -14.02
CA CYS A 19 25.48 15.17 -12.75
C CYS A 19 25.18 13.67 -12.89
N THR A 20 26.17 12.83 -12.66
CA THR A 20 25.93 11.41 -12.40
C THR A 20 25.38 11.31 -10.99
N ALA A 21 24.17 10.78 -10.84
CA ALA A 21 23.60 10.45 -9.53
C ALA A 21 24.63 9.69 -8.69
N SER A 22 24.73 10.02 -7.40
CA SER A 22 25.63 9.27 -6.52
C SER A 22 25.10 7.83 -6.35
N PRO A 23 25.95 6.85 -5.97
CA PRO A 23 25.48 5.50 -5.68
C PRO A 23 24.33 5.48 -4.66
N ALA A 24 24.37 6.37 -3.67
CA ALA A 24 23.31 6.55 -2.68
C ALA A 24 22.00 7.02 -3.30
N ASP A 25 22.04 8.04 -4.17
CA ASP A 25 20.84 8.55 -4.85
C ASP A 25 20.17 7.47 -5.71
N ARG A 26 20.99 6.64 -6.36
CA ARG A 26 20.50 5.49 -7.15
C ARG A 26 19.84 4.43 -6.28
N LEU A 27 20.45 4.06 -5.15
CA LEU A 27 19.90 3.07 -4.22
C LEU A 27 18.63 3.59 -3.52
N ALA A 28 18.53 4.89 -3.25
CA ALA A 28 17.31 5.49 -2.74
C ALA A 28 16.20 5.51 -3.80
N GLY A 29 16.55 5.81 -5.06
CA GLY A 29 15.58 5.96 -6.16
C GLY A 29 14.90 4.68 -6.63
N VAL A 30 15.32 3.49 -6.15
CA VAL A 30 14.68 2.22 -6.48
C VAL A 30 13.61 1.79 -5.47
N LEU A 31 13.54 2.45 -4.32
CA LEU A 31 12.53 2.13 -3.30
C LEU A 31 11.12 2.41 -3.85
N PRO A 32 10.13 1.59 -3.48
CA PRO A 32 8.75 1.82 -3.92
C PRO A 32 8.25 3.18 -3.45
N ASP A 33 7.29 3.74 -4.19
CA ASP A 33 6.71 5.06 -3.92
C ASP A 33 5.18 5.04 -3.93
N GLU A 34 4.58 6.22 -3.72
CA GLU A 34 3.13 6.39 -3.59
C GLU A 34 2.31 5.92 -4.79
N ARG A 35 2.93 5.61 -5.94
CA ARG A 35 2.21 5.07 -7.10
C ARG A 35 1.69 3.65 -6.90
N VAL A 36 2.18 2.94 -5.87
CA VAL A 36 1.60 1.67 -5.43
C VAL A 36 0.25 1.87 -4.71
N LEU A 37 -0.04 3.08 -4.22
CA LEU A 37 -1.26 3.36 -3.48
C LEU A 37 -2.49 3.41 -4.38
N ILE A 38 -3.61 3.01 -3.79
CA ILE A 38 -4.89 2.85 -4.44
C ILE A 38 -5.58 4.19 -4.60
N ASN A 39 -5.98 4.53 -5.82
CA ASN A 39 -6.78 5.74 -6.06
C ASN A 39 -8.28 5.40 -6.12
N MET A 40 -8.92 5.33 -4.96
CA MET A 40 -10.38 5.28 -4.90
C MET A 40 -10.96 6.70 -4.75
N PRO A 41 -11.90 7.12 -5.61
CA PRO A 41 -12.60 8.38 -5.40
C PRO A 41 -13.37 8.35 -4.07
N THR A 42 -12.98 9.19 -3.13
CA THR A 42 -13.69 9.37 -1.86
C THR A 42 -14.26 10.77 -1.75
N GLN A 43 -15.47 10.90 -1.21
CA GLN A 43 -15.97 12.18 -0.70
C GLN A 43 -15.69 12.28 0.79
N SER A 44 -15.28 13.47 1.24
CA SER A 44 -15.31 13.77 2.68
C SER A 44 -16.76 13.86 3.18
N ALA A 45 -17.01 13.46 4.42
CA ALA A 45 -18.31 13.62 5.06
C ALA A 45 -18.80 15.09 5.05
N SER A 46 -17.87 16.05 5.07
CA SER A 46 -18.16 17.48 4.96
C SER A 46 -18.66 17.88 3.56
N ALA A 47 -18.18 17.22 2.50
CA ALA A 47 -18.66 17.43 1.14
C ALA A 47 -20.10 16.90 0.96
N LYS A 48 -20.42 15.74 1.55
CA LYS A 48 -21.79 15.21 1.56
C LYS A 48 -22.76 16.15 2.28
N ALA A 49 -22.40 16.62 3.48
CA ALA A 49 -23.24 17.50 4.28
C ALA A 49 -23.49 18.88 3.63
N ALA A 50 -22.63 19.29 2.67
CA ALA A 50 -22.80 20.50 1.89
C ALA A 50 -23.66 20.29 0.61
N GLY A 51 -23.95 19.04 0.24
CA GLY A 51 -24.77 18.68 -0.91
C GLY A 51 -26.27 18.74 -0.63
N GLU A 52 -27.08 18.78 -1.69
CA GLU A 52 -28.55 18.69 -1.64
C GLU A 52 -29.07 17.24 -1.58
N ASP A 53 -28.18 16.24 -1.57
CA ASP A 53 -28.53 14.82 -1.61
C ASP A 53 -28.75 14.26 -0.20
N GLU A 54 -30.02 14.07 0.16
CA GLU A 54 -30.43 13.52 1.46
C GLU A 54 -30.31 11.99 1.54
N ARG A 55 -29.90 11.30 0.47
CA ARG A 55 -29.78 9.84 0.47
C ARG A 55 -28.68 9.34 1.40
N GLU A 56 -28.92 8.19 2.01
CA GLU A 56 -27.91 7.49 2.81
C GLU A 56 -26.76 7.02 1.92
N TRP A 57 -25.55 6.97 2.48
CA TRP A 57 -24.42 6.43 1.74
C TRP A 57 -24.61 4.93 1.56
N SER A 58 -24.14 4.42 0.43
CA SER A 58 -24.04 2.99 0.20
C SER A 58 -23.14 2.35 1.26
N GLU A 59 -23.61 1.25 1.84
CA GLU A 59 -22.85 0.46 2.82
C GLU A 59 -21.65 -0.19 2.12
N ALA A 60 -21.86 -0.74 0.92
CA ALA A 60 -20.80 -1.25 0.07
C ALA A 60 -19.73 -0.19 -0.29
N TYR A 61 -20.12 1.04 -0.61
CA TYR A 61 -19.16 2.12 -0.83
C TYR A 61 -18.34 2.41 0.43
N LEU A 62 -19.01 2.58 1.58
CA LEU A 62 -18.36 2.85 2.86
C LEU A 62 -17.36 1.76 3.23
N PHE A 63 -17.76 0.51 3.08
CA PHE A 63 -16.90 -0.64 3.31
C PHE A 63 -15.68 -0.62 2.38
N THR A 64 -15.89 -0.44 1.08
CA THR A 64 -14.80 -0.40 0.08
C THR A 64 -13.83 0.74 0.36
N ALA A 65 -14.34 1.92 0.71
CA ALA A 65 -13.54 3.10 1.02
C ALA A 65 -12.71 2.91 2.30
N GLN A 66 -13.31 2.34 3.35
CA GLN A 66 -12.62 2.06 4.61
C GLN A 66 -11.47 1.07 4.41
N ILE A 67 -11.74 -0.09 3.78
CA ILE A 67 -10.71 -1.11 3.52
C ILE A 67 -9.58 -0.53 2.66
N THR A 68 -9.92 0.26 1.65
CA THR A 68 -8.93 0.93 0.81
C THR A 68 -8.06 1.89 1.61
N ASP A 69 -8.65 2.70 2.49
CA ASP A 69 -7.91 3.64 3.34
C ASP A 69 -6.99 2.91 4.33
N ASP A 70 -7.46 1.81 4.92
CA ASP A 70 -6.67 1.00 5.87
C ASP A 70 -5.45 0.36 5.18
N VAL A 71 -5.65 -0.29 4.02
CA VAL A 71 -4.56 -0.90 3.25
C VAL A 71 -3.58 0.18 2.75
N ASN A 72 -4.09 1.29 2.23
CA ASN A 72 -3.25 2.43 1.82
C ASN A 72 -2.49 3.05 3.00
N GLY A 73 -3.09 3.11 4.18
CA GLY A 73 -2.45 3.62 5.40
C GLY A 73 -1.24 2.78 5.78
N LEU A 74 -1.37 1.45 5.70
CA LEU A 74 -0.27 0.53 5.99
C LEU A 74 0.84 0.60 4.93
N ILE A 75 0.49 0.47 3.65
CA ILE A 75 1.46 0.58 2.55
C ILE A 75 2.12 1.95 2.60
N GLY A 76 1.32 3.02 2.66
CA GLY A 76 1.78 4.41 2.72
C GLY A 76 2.66 4.71 3.93
N GLY A 77 2.43 4.05 5.07
CA GLY A 77 3.30 4.12 6.24
C GLY A 77 4.72 3.60 5.95
N VAL A 78 4.83 2.45 5.29
CA VAL A 78 6.14 1.88 4.87
C VAL A 78 6.83 2.77 3.85
N LEU A 79 6.09 3.21 2.82
CA LEU A 79 6.60 4.09 1.76
C LEU A 79 7.06 5.43 2.33
N GLY A 80 6.25 6.04 3.20
CA GLY A 80 6.54 7.30 3.86
C GLY A 80 7.75 7.21 4.79
N LEU A 81 7.91 6.08 5.50
CA LEU A 81 9.10 5.83 6.30
C LEU A 81 10.36 5.77 5.41
N ALA A 82 10.31 4.99 4.33
CA ALA A 82 11.40 4.85 3.38
C ALA A 82 11.77 6.20 2.75
N SER A 83 10.79 6.94 2.23
CA SER A 83 11.00 8.24 1.60
C SER A 83 11.61 9.25 2.59
N THR A 84 11.09 9.33 3.82
CA THR A 84 11.58 10.25 4.86
C THR A 84 13.03 9.96 5.23
N ILE A 85 13.38 8.68 5.33
CA ILE A 85 14.72 8.25 5.74
C ILE A 85 15.77 8.57 4.68
N VAL A 86 15.46 8.38 3.40
CA VAL A 86 16.40 8.63 2.31
C VAL A 86 16.55 10.12 1.95
N GLU A 87 15.75 11.02 2.54
CA GLU A 87 16.00 12.46 2.47
C GLU A 87 17.33 12.86 3.16
N TYR A 88 17.83 12.02 4.07
CA TYR A 88 19.11 12.21 4.73
C TYR A 88 20.23 11.45 4.00
N PRO A 89 21.48 11.97 4.01
CA PRO A 89 22.62 11.21 3.49
C PRO A 89 22.77 9.87 4.23
N PRO A 90 23.13 8.78 3.53
CA PRO A 90 23.41 7.52 4.20
C PRO A 90 24.60 7.67 5.14
N THR A 91 24.55 6.95 6.25
CA THR A 91 25.66 6.87 7.21
C THR A 91 26.84 6.11 6.61
N THR A 92 26.55 5.08 5.81
CA THR A 92 27.56 4.26 5.13
C THR A 92 27.13 3.97 3.70
N VAL A 93 28.09 4.01 2.78
CA VAL A 93 27.94 3.48 1.41
C VAL A 93 29.06 2.46 1.22
N GLY A 94 28.72 1.27 0.71
CA GLY A 94 29.68 0.21 0.43
C GLY A 94 30.75 0.66 -0.57
N GLU A 95 31.94 0.05 -0.50
CA GLU A 95 33.10 0.47 -1.31
C GLU A 95 32.85 0.35 -2.83
N ASP A 96 32.04 -0.62 -3.24
CA ASP A 96 31.61 -0.85 -4.62
C ASP A 96 30.34 -0.08 -5.01
N GLY A 97 29.71 0.61 -4.05
CA GLY A 97 28.50 1.39 -4.26
C GLY A 97 27.25 0.56 -4.54
N THR A 98 27.26 -0.74 -4.23
CA THR A 98 26.09 -1.62 -4.39
C THR A 98 25.25 -1.73 -3.12
N GLU A 99 25.69 -1.17 -2.01
CA GLU A 99 24.92 -1.15 -0.76
C GLU A 99 25.05 0.20 -0.03
N ALA A 100 24.01 0.54 0.74
CA ALA A 100 24.01 1.73 1.59
C ALA A 100 23.19 1.49 2.86
N VAL A 101 23.65 2.11 3.94
CA VAL A 101 22.98 2.12 5.26
C VAL A 101 22.64 3.54 5.64
N TRP A 102 21.40 3.69 6.08
CA TRP A 102 20.73 4.89 6.53
C TRP A 102 20.41 4.69 8.02
N GLY A 103 20.94 5.56 8.88
CA GLY A 103 20.81 5.41 10.34
C GLY A 103 22.06 4.80 11.02
N PRO A 104 21.96 4.34 12.28
CA PRO A 104 20.73 4.18 13.06
C PRO A 104 20.12 5.50 13.54
N TRP A 105 18.79 5.52 13.67
CA TRP A 105 17.99 6.59 14.24
C TRP A 105 17.25 6.14 15.48
N ALA A 106 17.20 7.00 16.49
CA ALA A 106 16.34 6.84 17.65
C ALA A 106 16.17 8.18 18.36
N ASP A 107 14.95 8.50 18.80
CA ASP A 107 14.70 9.59 19.73
C ASP A 107 15.13 9.22 21.15
N ALA A 108 15.17 10.19 22.07
CA ALA A 108 15.69 9.94 23.42
C ALA A 108 14.92 8.88 24.23
N LEU A 109 13.66 8.63 23.89
CA LEU A 109 12.76 7.72 24.61
C LEU A 109 12.49 6.41 23.88
N ASP A 110 12.97 6.25 22.63
CA ASP A 110 12.66 5.06 21.85
C ASP A 110 13.38 3.83 22.43
N PRO A 111 12.70 2.68 22.60
CA PRO A 111 13.35 1.48 23.08
C PRO A 111 14.26 0.83 22.02
N VAL A 112 14.14 1.25 20.76
CA VAL A 112 14.86 0.69 19.61
C VAL A 112 15.59 1.77 18.82
N GLU A 113 16.61 1.35 18.08
CA GLU A 113 17.28 2.10 17.02
C GLU A 113 16.87 1.50 15.67
N THR A 114 16.47 2.33 14.71
CA THR A 114 16.02 1.90 13.38
C THR A 114 17.05 2.28 12.31
N SER A 115 17.33 1.38 11.37
CA SER A 115 18.15 1.66 10.19
C SER A 115 17.47 1.13 8.93
N LEU A 116 17.72 1.77 7.80
CA LEU A 116 17.40 1.23 6.47
C LEU A 116 18.69 0.73 5.81
N TYR A 117 18.68 -0.52 5.36
CA TYR A 117 19.74 -1.09 4.52
C TYR A 117 19.16 -1.37 3.14
N VAL A 118 19.87 -0.95 2.09
CA VAL A 118 19.50 -1.20 0.69
C VAL A 118 20.70 -1.79 -0.03
N ARG A 119 20.46 -2.79 -0.87
CA ARG A 119 21.48 -3.50 -1.64
C ARG A 119 20.99 -3.82 -3.04
N GLU A 120 21.88 -3.64 -4.01
CA GLU A 120 21.74 -4.15 -5.37
C GLU A 120 22.19 -5.62 -5.43
N GLU A 121 21.36 -6.45 -6.06
CA GLU A 121 21.61 -7.87 -6.25
C GLU A 121 22.30 -8.15 -7.59
N ALA A 122 22.91 -9.33 -7.69
CA ALA A 122 23.73 -9.70 -8.85
C ALA A 122 22.95 -9.81 -10.17
N ASP A 123 21.63 -9.99 -10.11
CA ASP A 123 20.73 -10.03 -11.25
C ASP A 123 20.18 -8.65 -11.66
N GLY A 124 20.54 -7.59 -10.93
CA GLY A 124 20.07 -6.23 -11.14
C GLY A 124 18.75 -5.89 -10.42
N GLY A 125 18.24 -6.79 -9.58
CA GLY A 125 17.20 -6.47 -8.59
C GLY A 125 17.79 -5.77 -7.38
N TYR A 126 16.94 -5.42 -6.41
CA TYR A 126 17.35 -4.79 -5.16
C TYR A 126 16.66 -5.43 -3.97
N THR A 127 17.37 -5.53 -2.85
CA THR A 127 16.81 -5.85 -1.54
C THR A 127 16.88 -4.62 -0.64
N TRP A 128 15.87 -4.43 0.19
CA TRP A 128 15.86 -3.38 1.20
C TRP A 128 15.22 -3.89 2.48
N VAL A 129 15.75 -3.47 3.64
CA VAL A 129 15.24 -3.91 4.94
C VAL A 129 15.27 -2.77 5.94
N PHE A 130 14.22 -2.67 6.75
CA PHE A 130 14.28 -1.92 8.00
C PHE A 130 14.74 -2.85 9.11
N LEU A 131 15.85 -2.46 9.72
CA LEU A 131 16.46 -3.12 10.87
C LEU A 131 16.07 -2.36 12.12
N GLN A 132 15.60 -3.08 13.14
CA GLN A 132 15.46 -2.56 14.49
C GLN A 132 16.42 -3.26 15.44
N ARG A 133 17.05 -2.47 16.31
CA ARG A 133 17.97 -2.92 17.34
C ARG A 133 17.49 -2.44 18.70
N PRO A 134 17.40 -3.29 19.74
CA PRO A 134 17.18 -2.81 21.10
C PRO A 134 18.23 -1.78 21.51
N ARG A 135 17.82 -0.70 22.16
CA ARG A 135 18.74 0.38 22.58
C ARG A 135 19.86 -0.17 23.45
N GLY A 136 21.10 0.13 23.06
CA GLY A 136 22.31 -0.35 23.75
C GLY A 136 22.70 -1.80 23.42
N GLY A 137 21.98 -2.45 22.50
CA GLY A 137 22.40 -3.70 21.85
C GLY A 137 23.59 -3.49 20.92
N GLY A 138 24.32 -4.58 20.62
CA GLY A 138 25.34 -4.60 19.57
C GLY A 138 24.72 -4.84 18.18
N GLU A 139 25.54 -4.76 17.12
CA GLU A 139 25.12 -5.01 15.74
C GLU A 139 24.51 -6.41 15.54
N ASP A 140 25.02 -7.43 16.26
CA ASP A 140 24.47 -8.79 16.25
C ASP A 140 23.02 -8.89 16.77
N ALA A 141 22.47 -7.81 17.33
CA ALA A 141 21.09 -7.71 17.81
C ALA A 141 20.12 -7.07 16.80
N ASP A 142 20.57 -6.74 15.58
CA ASP A 142 19.69 -6.25 14.52
C ASP A 142 18.64 -7.31 14.13
N GLN A 143 17.40 -6.86 14.00
CA GLN A 143 16.26 -7.67 13.60
C GLN A 143 15.57 -7.02 12.41
N ILE A 144 15.22 -7.81 11.38
CA ILE A 144 14.49 -7.32 10.21
C ILE A 144 13.01 -7.25 10.56
N VAL A 145 12.47 -6.03 10.63
CA VAL A 145 11.05 -5.79 10.92
C VAL A 145 10.23 -5.51 9.67
N ILE A 146 10.89 -5.01 8.62
CA ILE A 146 10.31 -4.87 7.28
C ILE A 146 11.37 -5.34 6.30
N GLY A 147 10.99 -6.19 5.36
CA GLY A 147 11.86 -6.62 4.27
C GLY A 147 11.16 -6.50 2.94
N GLY A 148 11.88 -6.02 1.93
CA GLY A 148 11.35 -5.86 0.59
C GLY A 148 12.37 -6.12 -0.50
N GLU A 149 11.82 -6.33 -1.69
CA GLU A 149 12.53 -6.64 -2.92
C GLU A 149 11.97 -5.77 -4.05
N VAL A 150 12.83 -5.41 -4.98
CA VAL A 150 12.48 -4.75 -6.25
C VAL A 150 13.01 -5.63 -7.36
N ASP A 151 12.14 -6.01 -8.29
CA ASP A 151 12.47 -6.95 -9.35
C ASP A 151 13.49 -6.36 -10.32
N ALA A 152 14.36 -7.23 -10.83
CA ALA A 152 15.36 -6.87 -11.84
C ALA A 152 14.70 -6.27 -13.09
N GLY A 153 15.27 -5.16 -13.58
CA GLY A 153 14.76 -4.45 -14.76
C GLY A 153 13.68 -3.41 -14.45
N SER A 154 13.31 -3.21 -13.18
CA SER A 154 12.50 -2.08 -12.74
C SER A 154 13.14 -0.74 -13.12
N THR A 155 12.28 0.24 -13.42
CA THR A 155 12.64 1.60 -13.85
C THR A 155 11.74 2.61 -13.17
N ASP A 156 12.11 3.89 -13.22
CA ASP A 156 11.27 4.97 -12.70
C ASP A 156 9.86 4.98 -13.31
N ALA A 157 9.66 4.47 -14.54
CA ALA A 157 8.37 4.47 -15.22
C ALA A 157 7.54 3.19 -14.98
N ALA A 158 8.21 2.06 -14.75
CA ALA A 158 7.58 0.77 -14.54
C ALA A 158 8.44 -0.07 -13.61
N TYR A 159 7.88 -0.52 -12.50
CA TYR A 159 8.57 -1.25 -11.46
C TYR A 159 7.65 -2.24 -10.76
N SER A 160 8.23 -3.34 -10.29
CA SER A 160 7.53 -4.36 -9.52
C SER A 160 8.39 -4.82 -8.37
N GLY A 161 7.75 -5.39 -7.36
CA GLY A 161 8.44 -5.89 -6.20
C GLY A 161 7.47 -6.36 -5.14
N ARG A 162 8.00 -6.53 -3.93
CA ARG A 162 7.23 -6.96 -2.77
C ARG A 162 7.83 -6.47 -1.48
N PHE A 163 7.04 -6.44 -0.43
CA PHE A 163 7.55 -6.29 0.93
C PHE A 163 6.67 -6.99 1.95
N ALA A 164 7.24 -7.23 3.13
CA ALA A 164 6.55 -7.78 4.28
C ALA A 164 6.88 -6.95 5.53
N VAL A 165 5.92 -6.83 6.44
CA VAL A 165 6.04 -6.17 7.74
C VAL A 165 5.74 -7.20 8.83
N ASN A 166 6.61 -7.28 9.83
CA ASN A 166 6.44 -8.15 11.00
C ASN A 166 6.05 -7.31 12.21
N PHE A 167 4.74 -7.11 12.39
CA PHE A 167 4.19 -6.32 13.49
C PHE A 167 4.44 -6.99 14.85
N THR A 168 4.37 -8.31 14.93
CA THR A 168 4.71 -9.05 16.16
C THR A 168 6.13 -8.71 16.63
N LEU A 169 7.13 -8.74 15.74
CA LEU A 169 8.50 -8.42 16.10
C LEU A 169 8.70 -6.94 16.45
N ILE A 170 7.97 -6.04 15.76
CA ILE A 170 7.95 -4.61 16.10
C ILE A 170 7.43 -4.42 17.53
N HIS A 171 6.30 -5.05 17.89
CA HIS A 171 5.74 -5.00 19.25
C HIS A 171 6.71 -5.59 20.30
N GLU A 172 7.32 -6.74 20.01
CA GLU A 172 8.30 -7.38 20.90
C GLU A 172 9.51 -6.47 21.21
N LEU A 173 9.97 -5.71 20.21
CA LEU A 173 11.11 -4.80 20.35
C LEU A 173 10.70 -3.43 20.93
N ASN A 174 9.50 -2.94 20.61
CA ASN A 174 8.94 -1.69 21.06
C ASN A 174 7.50 -1.88 21.57
N PRO A 175 7.31 -2.10 22.89
CA PRO A 175 5.97 -2.29 23.48
C PRO A 175 5.02 -1.09 23.43
N ASN A 176 5.42 0.04 22.82
CA ASN A 176 4.51 1.16 22.55
C ASN A 176 3.77 0.99 21.22
N GLU A 177 4.24 0.11 20.35
CA GLU A 177 3.51 -0.30 19.14
C GLU A 177 2.50 -1.36 19.56
N ASP A 178 1.24 -1.21 19.20
CA ASP A 178 0.17 -2.09 19.70
C ASP A 178 -0.26 -3.16 18.68
N ALA A 179 0.28 -3.13 17.46
CA ALA A 179 -0.07 -4.09 16.42
C ALA A 179 0.78 -5.37 16.48
N GLU A 180 0.17 -6.52 16.23
CA GLU A 180 0.81 -7.82 16.01
C GLU A 180 0.41 -8.42 14.65
N GLY A 181 1.07 -9.52 14.26
CA GLY A 181 0.82 -10.24 13.02
C GLY A 181 1.80 -9.90 11.89
N MET A 182 1.47 -10.33 10.69
CA MET A 182 2.25 -10.10 9.48
C MET A 182 1.40 -9.42 8.40
N PHE A 183 2.05 -8.54 7.65
CA PHE A 183 1.51 -7.97 6.42
C PHE A 183 2.46 -8.28 5.26
N TYR A 184 1.91 -8.62 4.11
CA TYR A 184 2.64 -8.85 2.87
C TYR A 184 2.02 -8.02 1.75
N SER A 185 2.83 -7.53 0.82
CA SER A 185 2.36 -6.87 -0.39
C SER A 185 3.27 -7.22 -1.57
N ASP A 186 2.70 -7.68 -2.67
CA ASP A 186 3.34 -7.72 -3.99
C ASP A 186 2.69 -6.63 -4.85
N TYR A 187 3.49 -5.92 -5.64
CA TYR A 187 3.00 -4.81 -6.46
C TYR A 187 3.65 -4.77 -7.83
N VAL A 188 2.91 -4.22 -8.79
CA VAL A 188 3.36 -3.87 -10.14
C VAL A 188 2.81 -2.49 -10.47
N VAL A 189 3.67 -1.60 -10.93
CA VAL A 189 3.33 -0.29 -11.47
C VAL A 189 3.89 -0.20 -12.87
N ASP A 190 3.07 0.15 -13.85
CA ASP A 190 3.48 0.31 -15.24
C ASP A 190 2.61 1.35 -15.99
N GLU A 191 2.71 1.38 -17.32
CA GLU A 191 1.93 2.30 -18.16
C GLU A 191 0.42 2.01 -18.15
N ALA A 192 0.02 0.77 -17.83
CA ALA A 192 -1.39 0.39 -17.72
C ALA A 192 -1.99 0.86 -16.39
N GLY A 193 -1.21 0.82 -15.31
CA GLY A 193 -1.61 1.37 -14.01
C GLY A 193 -0.87 0.72 -12.85
N ALA A 194 -1.61 0.41 -11.79
CA ALA A 194 -1.07 -0.23 -10.58
C ALA A 194 -1.91 -1.46 -10.20
N THR A 195 -1.23 -2.55 -9.91
CA THR A 195 -1.84 -3.76 -9.34
C THR A 195 -1.09 -4.13 -8.07
N ALA A 196 -1.81 -4.53 -7.04
CA ALA A 196 -1.20 -5.00 -5.81
C ALA A 196 -2.00 -6.14 -5.20
N THR A 197 -1.32 -7.11 -4.60
CA THR A 197 -1.92 -8.09 -3.72
C THR A 197 -1.34 -7.92 -2.34
N ALA A 198 -2.19 -7.81 -1.32
CA ALA A 198 -1.79 -7.77 0.06
C ALA A 198 -2.38 -8.93 0.85
N ALA A 199 -1.67 -9.37 1.88
CA ALA A 199 -2.13 -10.42 2.78
C ALA A 199 -1.87 -10.02 4.23
N PHE A 200 -2.84 -10.31 5.08
CA PHE A 200 -2.78 -10.19 6.52
C PHE A 200 -2.80 -11.58 7.12
N GLU A 201 -1.86 -11.85 8.03
CA GLU A 201 -1.76 -13.11 8.76
C GLU A 201 -1.70 -12.79 10.26
N GLY A 202 -2.76 -13.16 10.99
CA GLY A 202 -2.92 -12.91 12.41
C GLY A 202 -2.80 -11.43 12.79
N PHE A 203 -3.24 -10.51 11.92
CA PHE A 203 -3.07 -9.08 12.13
C PHE A 203 -4.11 -8.52 13.09
N GLY A 204 -3.71 -7.72 14.07
CA GLY A 204 -4.61 -7.11 15.03
C GLY A 204 -3.89 -6.42 16.18
N ASP A 205 -4.65 -5.93 17.15
CA ASP A 205 -4.08 -5.37 18.38
C ASP A 205 -3.47 -6.47 19.25
N ALA A 206 -2.41 -6.15 19.99
CA ALA A 206 -1.66 -7.08 20.81
C ALA A 206 -2.56 -7.71 21.89
N GLY A 207 -2.70 -9.04 21.83
CA GLY A 207 -3.62 -9.79 22.69
C GLY A 207 -5.12 -9.56 22.43
N GLY A 208 -5.47 -8.90 21.33
CA GLY A 208 -6.82 -8.69 20.83
C GLY A 208 -7.31 -9.78 19.87
N GLU A 209 -8.38 -9.47 19.15
CA GLU A 209 -8.83 -10.27 18.01
C GLU A 209 -7.96 -10.00 16.79
N THR A 210 -7.69 -11.03 16.01
CA THR A 210 -6.81 -10.99 14.84
C THR A 210 -7.54 -11.40 13.58
N VAL A 211 -7.12 -10.89 12.44
CA VAL A 211 -7.69 -11.21 11.14
C VAL A 211 -6.66 -11.85 10.21
N ASP A 212 -7.12 -12.88 9.49
CA ASP A 212 -6.48 -13.39 8.28
C ASP A 212 -7.27 -12.88 7.07
N ALA A 213 -6.61 -12.14 6.19
CA ALA A 213 -7.27 -11.54 5.02
C ALA A 213 -6.37 -11.55 3.79
N LEU A 214 -6.99 -11.70 2.62
CA LEU A 214 -6.36 -11.52 1.32
C LEU A 214 -7.03 -10.36 0.61
N TYR A 215 -6.22 -9.48 0.07
CA TYR A 215 -6.63 -8.28 -0.62
C TYR A 215 -5.96 -8.28 -1.99
N ALA A 216 -6.72 -8.05 -3.05
CA ALA A 216 -6.19 -7.87 -4.38
C ALA A 216 -6.79 -6.61 -5.00
N TYR A 217 -5.95 -5.86 -5.69
CA TYR A 217 -6.29 -4.59 -6.27
C TYR A 217 -5.74 -4.47 -7.68
N ASP A 218 -6.56 -3.90 -8.55
CA ASP A 218 -6.23 -3.56 -9.92
C ASP A 218 -6.81 -2.18 -10.25
N GLN A 219 -5.98 -1.31 -10.79
CA GLN A 219 -6.42 -0.02 -11.32
C GLN A 219 -5.67 0.38 -12.57
N GLU A 220 -6.46 0.81 -13.56
CA GLU A 220 -5.96 1.51 -14.73
C GLU A 220 -5.61 2.96 -14.39
N HIS A 221 -4.56 3.51 -15.00
CA HIS A 221 -4.16 4.90 -14.76
C HIS A 221 -5.29 5.89 -15.11
N SER A 222 -5.81 6.62 -14.11
CA SER A 222 -6.99 7.50 -14.24
C SER A 222 -8.27 6.79 -14.72
N GLY A 223 -8.31 5.46 -14.64
CA GLY A 223 -9.37 4.60 -15.12
C GLY A 223 -10.18 3.94 -13.98
N PRO A 224 -10.98 2.91 -14.30
CA PRO A 224 -11.73 2.16 -13.29
C PRO A 224 -10.78 1.46 -12.32
N GLY A 225 -11.30 1.16 -11.12
CA GLY A 225 -10.62 0.36 -10.12
C GLY A 225 -11.44 -0.84 -9.69
N GLN A 226 -10.75 -1.88 -9.25
CA GLN A 226 -11.32 -3.09 -8.68
C GLN A 226 -10.57 -3.47 -7.40
N MET A 227 -11.33 -3.90 -6.40
CA MET A 227 -10.85 -4.49 -5.16
C MET A 227 -11.51 -5.85 -4.98
N ASP A 228 -10.72 -6.88 -4.70
CA ASP A 228 -11.16 -8.15 -4.13
C ASP A 228 -10.64 -8.26 -2.69
N LEU A 229 -11.53 -8.60 -1.76
CA LEU A 229 -11.18 -8.85 -0.37
C LEU A 229 -11.77 -10.19 0.05
N ALA A 230 -10.96 -11.04 0.66
CA ALA A 230 -11.39 -12.29 1.27
C ALA A 230 -10.90 -12.35 2.71
N TRP A 231 -11.78 -12.71 3.66
CA TRP A 231 -11.38 -12.96 5.05
C TRP A 231 -12.27 -14.02 5.68
N LEU A 232 -11.77 -14.59 6.79
CA LEU A 232 -12.50 -15.52 7.62
C LEU A 232 -13.07 -14.80 8.85
N ALA A 233 -14.34 -15.02 9.15
CA ALA A 233 -14.98 -14.47 10.35
C ALA A 233 -16.14 -15.37 10.83
N ASP A 234 -16.30 -15.51 12.14
CA ASP A 234 -17.43 -16.16 12.81
C ASP A 234 -18.59 -15.16 12.97
N ILE A 235 -19.51 -15.12 12.01
CA ILE A 235 -20.52 -14.05 11.92
C ILE A 235 -21.67 -14.28 12.89
N ASP A 236 -22.04 -15.54 13.06
CA ASP A 236 -23.17 -15.93 13.91
C ASP A 236 -22.73 -16.21 15.35
N GLY A 237 -21.42 -16.27 15.61
CA GLY A 237 -20.85 -16.52 16.91
C GLY A 237 -21.02 -17.97 17.35
N GLU A 238 -21.26 -18.90 16.42
CA GLU A 238 -21.39 -20.32 16.69
C GLU A 238 -20.03 -21.04 16.73
N GLY A 239 -18.93 -20.33 16.52
CA GLY A 239 -17.56 -20.79 16.71
C GLY A 239 -16.94 -21.44 15.48
N THR A 240 -17.44 -21.11 14.28
CA THR A 240 -16.87 -21.57 13.01
C THR A 240 -16.79 -20.42 12.02
N ASP A 241 -15.61 -20.18 11.46
CA ASP A 241 -15.46 -19.08 10.51
C ASP A 241 -16.15 -19.36 9.17
N GLU A 242 -16.87 -18.37 8.69
CA GLU A 242 -17.31 -18.26 7.30
C GLU A 242 -16.31 -17.45 6.47
N ALA A 243 -16.20 -17.81 5.19
CA ALA A 243 -15.45 -17.03 4.21
C ALA A 243 -16.34 -15.94 3.63
N TRP A 244 -15.96 -14.68 3.87
CA TRP A 244 -16.49 -13.52 3.18
C TRP A 244 -15.58 -13.16 2.03
N ILE A 245 -16.15 -13.04 0.84
CA ILE A 245 -15.41 -12.67 -0.36
C ILE A 245 -16.17 -11.56 -1.07
N VAL A 246 -15.56 -10.39 -1.21
CA VAL A 246 -16.19 -9.18 -1.72
C VAL A 246 -15.39 -8.69 -2.92
N ARG A 247 -16.05 -8.48 -4.06
CA ARG A 247 -15.51 -7.72 -5.19
C ARG A 247 -16.20 -6.38 -5.29
N SER A 248 -15.45 -5.29 -5.20
CA SER A 248 -15.93 -3.93 -5.47
C SER A 248 -15.27 -3.38 -6.73
N ARG A 249 -16.07 -2.74 -7.59
CA ARG A 249 -15.62 -2.08 -8.83
C ARG A 249 -16.18 -0.66 -8.87
N TRP A 250 -15.37 0.29 -9.29
CA TRP A 250 -15.77 1.70 -9.42
C TRP A 250 -15.26 2.33 -10.70
N THR A 251 -15.93 3.38 -11.17
CA THR A 251 -15.49 4.22 -12.29
C THR A 251 -14.61 5.37 -11.77
N PRO A 252 -13.89 6.08 -12.65
CA PRO A 252 -13.16 7.29 -12.27
C PRO A 252 -14.04 8.36 -11.60
N GLU A 253 -15.32 8.41 -11.96
CA GLU A 253 -16.30 9.35 -11.41
C GLU A 253 -16.84 8.94 -10.03
N GLY A 254 -16.52 7.73 -9.56
CA GLY A 254 -16.80 7.25 -8.21
C GLY A 254 -18.05 6.41 -8.05
N GLU A 255 -18.90 6.28 -9.07
CA GLU A 255 -20.01 5.30 -9.08
C GLU A 255 -19.48 3.87 -9.18
N GLY A 256 -20.21 2.90 -8.63
CA GLY A 256 -19.69 1.54 -8.56
C GLY A 256 -20.68 0.49 -8.12
N ARG A 257 -20.15 -0.72 -7.94
CA ARG A 257 -20.88 -1.92 -7.55
C ARG A 257 -19.99 -2.82 -6.70
N SER A 258 -20.57 -3.38 -5.64
CA SER A 258 -19.99 -4.46 -4.87
C SER A 258 -20.81 -5.72 -5.00
N ASP A 259 -20.14 -6.86 -5.14
CA ASP A 259 -20.71 -8.20 -5.25
C ASP A 259 -20.03 -9.09 -4.20
N ALA A 260 -20.78 -9.57 -3.21
CA ALA A 260 -20.28 -10.33 -2.08
C ALA A 260 -20.80 -11.77 -2.11
N VAL A 261 -19.91 -12.69 -1.71
CA VAL A 261 -20.18 -14.11 -1.49
C VAL A 261 -19.85 -14.43 -0.04
N LEU A 262 -20.76 -15.13 0.61
CA LEU A 262 -20.57 -15.65 1.95
C LEU A 262 -20.83 -17.16 1.96
N THR A 263 -19.88 -17.95 2.46
CA THR A 263 -19.96 -19.41 2.45
C THR A 263 -19.11 -20.06 3.55
N GLY A 264 -19.26 -21.38 3.75
CA GLY A 264 -18.50 -22.12 4.76
C GLY A 264 -19.13 -22.07 6.14
N GLY A 265 -18.32 -22.28 7.18
CA GLY A 265 -18.75 -22.20 8.59
C GLY A 265 -20.08 -22.86 8.91
N SER A 266 -20.91 -22.12 9.66
CA SER A 266 -22.27 -22.47 10.07
C SER A 266 -23.25 -22.62 8.90
N LEU A 267 -22.98 -21.96 7.76
CA LEU A 267 -23.81 -22.06 6.54
C LEU A 267 -23.74 -23.44 5.90
N GLY A 268 -22.71 -24.23 6.21
CA GLY A 268 -22.51 -25.56 5.66
C GLY A 268 -22.45 -25.53 4.13
N GLY A 269 -23.49 -26.06 3.47
CA GLY A 269 -23.58 -26.07 2.00
C GLY A 269 -24.33 -24.89 1.39
N LEU A 270 -24.76 -23.91 2.21
CA LEU A 270 -25.45 -22.71 1.75
C LEU A 270 -24.44 -21.64 1.30
N THR A 271 -24.86 -20.81 0.36
CA THR A 271 -24.10 -19.65 -0.12
C THR A 271 -25.02 -18.44 -0.10
N ALA A 272 -24.62 -17.42 0.64
CA ALA A 272 -25.27 -16.12 0.63
C ALA A 272 -24.58 -15.22 -0.41
N LEU A 273 -25.38 -14.52 -1.19
CA LEU A 273 -24.94 -13.58 -2.22
C LEU A 273 -25.61 -12.24 -1.96
N ALA A 274 -24.84 -11.17 -2.06
CA ALA A 274 -25.34 -9.80 -2.02
C ALA A 274 -24.70 -8.96 -3.12
N SER A 275 -25.46 -8.02 -3.66
CA SER A 275 -24.97 -7.03 -4.62
C SER A 275 -25.55 -5.66 -4.25
N GLU A 276 -24.71 -4.63 -4.28
CA GLU A 276 -25.10 -3.25 -4.02
C GLU A 276 -24.42 -2.31 -5.02
N CYS A 277 -25.17 -1.35 -5.55
CA CYS A 277 -24.67 -0.31 -6.45
C CYS A 277 -24.79 1.08 -5.82
N TRP A 278 -23.84 1.95 -6.13
CA TRP A 278 -23.87 3.35 -5.76
C TRP A 278 -23.57 4.26 -6.96
N ASP A 279 -24.05 5.49 -6.91
CA ASP A 279 -23.80 6.51 -7.94
C ASP A 279 -22.68 7.48 -7.53
N THR A 280 -22.47 8.53 -8.32
CA THR A 280 -21.43 9.55 -8.10
C THR A 280 -21.62 10.40 -6.82
N SER A 281 -22.79 10.34 -6.15
CA SER A 281 -22.97 10.93 -4.81
C SER A 281 -22.64 9.94 -3.69
N PHE A 282 -22.24 8.72 -4.06
CA PHE A 282 -21.95 7.59 -3.19
C PHE A 282 -23.17 7.08 -2.41
N ALA A 283 -24.37 7.43 -2.87
CA ALA A 283 -25.61 6.92 -2.33
C ALA A 283 -25.99 5.57 -2.95
N GLU A 284 -26.61 4.68 -2.17
CA GLU A 284 -27.18 3.43 -2.68
C GLU A 284 -28.24 3.75 -3.76
N VAL A 285 -28.12 3.10 -4.92
CA VAL A 285 -29.12 3.17 -6.00
C VAL A 285 -29.79 1.83 -6.28
N TRP A 286 -29.18 0.72 -5.85
CA TRP A 286 -29.74 -0.61 -5.96
C TRP A 286 -29.09 -1.58 -4.97
N TYR A 287 -29.87 -2.50 -4.42
CA TYR A 287 -29.41 -3.57 -3.54
C TYR A 287 -30.26 -4.83 -3.74
N GLN A 288 -29.62 -6.00 -3.77
CA GLN A 288 -30.27 -7.32 -3.78
C GLN A 288 -29.45 -8.36 -3.02
N ASN A 289 -30.12 -9.32 -2.38
CA ASN A 289 -29.48 -10.52 -1.84
C ASN A 289 -30.35 -11.77 -2.05
N ASN A 290 -29.79 -12.95 -1.73
CA ASN A 290 -30.50 -14.23 -1.77
C ASN A 290 -30.88 -14.78 -0.37
N VAL A 291 -30.63 -14.02 0.70
CA VAL A 291 -30.87 -14.43 2.11
C VAL A 291 -32.16 -13.87 2.71
N GLY A 292 -32.90 -13.06 1.96
CA GLY A 292 -34.31 -12.78 2.25
C GLY A 292 -34.66 -11.31 2.47
N ASP A 293 -33.71 -10.37 2.36
CA ASP A 293 -34.07 -8.96 2.37
C ASP A 293 -34.72 -8.57 1.04
N PRO A 294 -35.70 -7.65 1.06
CA PRO A 294 -36.31 -7.17 -0.17
C PRO A 294 -35.27 -6.43 -1.02
N GLU A 295 -35.38 -6.62 -2.33
CA GLU A 295 -34.67 -5.80 -3.30
C GLU A 295 -35.05 -4.32 -3.12
N ARG A 296 -34.05 -3.43 -3.21
CA ARG A 296 -34.20 -1.98 -3.07
C ARG A 296 -33.63 -1.29 -4.32
N GLY A 297 -34.19 -0.14 -4.67
CA GLY A 297 -33.68 0.70 -5.76
C GLY A 297 -34.03 0.21 -7.18
N ASP A 298 -33.20 0.57 -8.17
CA ASP A 298 -33.37 0.23 -9.59
C ASP A 298 -32.05 -0.31 -10.17
N ALA A 299 -32.03 -1.59 -10.56
CA ALA A 299 -30.85 -2.23 -11.13
C ALA A 299 -30.33 -1.51 -12.39
N ALA A 300 -31.19 -0.80 -13.12
CA ALA A 300 -30.79 -0.03 -14.29
C ALA A 300 -29.97 1.23 -13.94
N ALA A 301 -29.93 1.64 -12.67
CA ALA A 301 -29.11 2.74 -12.19
C ALA A 301 -27.67 2.33 -11.84
N CYS A 302 -27.34 1.03 -11.87
CA CYS A 302 -25.98 0.55 -11.64
C CYS A 302 -25.03 0.95 -12.79
N ALA A 303 -23.86 1.50 -12.44
CA ALA A 303 -22.76 1.69 -13.41
C ALA A 303 -22.28 0.35 -14.00
N TYR A 304 -22.33 -0.72 -13.20
CA TYR A 304 -22.03 -2.09 -13.62
C TYR A 304 -23.30 -2.95 -13.60
N ALA A 305 -23.83 -3.30 -14.78
CA ALA A 305 -25.10 -4.01 -14.91
C ALA A 305 -25.06 -5.46 -14.36
N GLU A 306 -23.96 -6.17 -14.59
CA GLU A 306 -23.82 -7.58 -14.23
C GLU A 306 -23.03 -7.77 -12.94
N ALA A 307 -23.47 -8.74 -12.14
CA ALA A 307 -22.72 -9.20 -10.98
C ALA A 307 -21.38 -9.79 -11.43
N SER A 308 -20.32 -9.49 -10.69
CA SER A 308 -19.04 -10.16 -10.82
C SER A 308 -18.63 -10.64 -9.44
N TYR A 309 -18.99 -11.87 -9.10
CA TYR A 309 -18.50 -12.48 -7.87
C TYR A 309 -17.02 -12.84 -8.01
N PRO A 310 -16.20 -12.65 -6.97
CA PRO A 310 -14.84 -13.14 -6.92
C PRO A 310 -14.82 -14.69 -6.99
N GLU A 311 -13.82 -15.25 -7.68
CA GLU A 311 -13.64 -16.71 -7.88
C GLU A 311 -12.67 -17.31 -6.86
#